data_AF-A0A2T2T0Z1-F1
#
_entry.id   AF-A0A2T2T0Z1-F1
#
_cell.length_a   1.000
_cell.length_b   1.000
_cell.length_c   1.000
_cell.angle_alpha   90.00
_cell.angle_beta   90.00
_cell.angle_gamma   90.00
#
_symmetry.space_group_name_H-M   'P 1'
#
loop_
_entity.id
_entity.type
_entity.pdbx_description
1 polymer ?
#
loop_
_entity_poly.entity_id
_entity_poly.type
_entity_poly.pdbx_seq_one_letter_code
_entity_poly.pdbx_strand_id
1 'polypeptide(L)'
;MPSDPVLTPLRDRANRYADRAHVPFSEALTAAVLLLDDGRWIPGVRVESASYSLTIPALLNAYTTAVAAGVADQVAAFVLSRPFHREEALYVEELPQGPYQAAADDAWLRGGWAGDGALPAVGDPLSPVLKESIDEAADGIELARDVTRRAYVPASDYPVGAVLECSDGRLVPGVNVEHPDWARTLCAERNALGTVQSYALPAPQHLFLTCNDDPEGTPCGACRQLLAELAPDMTLWMDRHRDTPERTTVPALLPGSFQGHALLEET
;
A
#
# COMPACT_ATOMS: atom_id res chain seq x y z
N MET A 1 -0.88 33.86 0.64
CA MET A 1 -1.23 32.44 0.74
C MET A 1 -1.74 32.23 2.14
N PRO A 2 -2.94 31.68 2.36
CA PRO A 2 -3.42 31.47 3.72
C PRO A 2 -2.37 30.59 4.42
N SER A 3 -1.85 31.07 5.55
CA SER A 3 -1.17 30.21 6.51
C SER A 3 -2.17 29.11 6.83
N ASP A 4 -1.91 27.88 6.39
CA ASP A 4 -2.85 26.78 6.52
C ASP A 4 -2.51 25.97 7.79
N PRO A 5 -3.10 26.29 8.94
CA PRO A 5 -2.85 25.56 10.19
C PRO A 5 -3.26 24.09 10.11
N VAL A 6 -3.99 23.64 9.08
CA VAL A 6 -4.41 22.24 8.94
C VAL A 6 -3.46 21.44 8.06
N LEU A 7 -2.92 22.03 6.99
CA LEU A 7 -1.89 21.36 6.17
C LEU A 7 -0.55 21.22 6.89
N THR A 8 -0.15 22.18 7.74
CA THR A 8 1.13 22.12 8.45
C THR A 8 1.27 20.84 9.30
N PRO A 9 0.31 20.46 10.17
CA PRO A 9 0.35 19.18 10.88
C PRO A 9 0.44 17.93 10.00
N LEU A 10 -0.10 17.97 8.78
CA LEU A 10 0.00 16.86 7.82
C LEU A 10 1.38 16.82 7.15
N ARG A 11 1.93 17.98 6.78
CA ARG A 11 3.30 18.13 6.25
C ARG A 11 4.34 17.66 7.26
N ASP A 12 4.21 18.07 8.52
CA ASP A 12 5.11 17.64 9.61
C ASP A 12 5.08 16.11 9.78
N ARG A 13 3.91 15.49 9.62
CA ARG A 13 3.76 14.03 9.62
C ARG A 13 4.42 13.40 8.40
N ALA A 14 4.17 13.92 7.19
CA ALA A 14 4.76 13.42 5.96
C ALA A 14 6.30 13.47 6.05
N ASN A 15 6.87 14.61 6.43
CA ASN A 15 8.32 14.77 6.60
C ASN A 15 8.89 13.77 7.62
N ARG A 16 8.24 13.59 8.78
CA ARG A 16 8.68 12.62 9.79
C ARG A 16 8.57 11.16 9.34
N TYR A 17 7.59 10.84 8.51
CA TYR A 17 7.37 9.47 8.02
C TYR A 17 8.24 9.12 6.81
N ALA A 18 8.83 10.12 6.13
CA ALA A 18 9.76 9.91 5.02
C ALA A 18 10.97 9.05 5.43
N ASP A 19 11.39 9.10 6.69
CA ASP A 19 12.46 8.26 7.25
C ASP A 19 12.13 6.75 7.24
N ARG A 20 10.86 6.38 7.01
CA ARG A 20 10.45 4.98 6.86
C ARG A 20 10.49 4.50 5.42
N ALA A 21 10.86 5.35 4.46
CA ALA A 21 10.98 4.95 3.07
C ALA A 21 12.11 3.92 2.91
N HIS A 22 11.89 2.91 2.07
CA HIS A 22 12.93 1.97 1.65
C HIS A 22 13.49 2.48 0.32
N VAL A 23 14.58 3.23 0.36
CA VAL A 23 15.15 3.93 -0.82
C VAL A 23 16.66 3.68 -0.97
N PRO A 24 17.13 2.42 -0.96
CA PRO A 24 18.57 2.12 -0.96
C PRO A 24 19.28 2.53 -2.26
N PHE A 25 18.56 2.87 -3.33
CA PHE A 25 19.17 3.20 -4.63
C PHE A 25 19.20 4.70 -4.89
N SER A 26 18.09 5.40 -4.65
CA SER A 26 18.02 6.84 -4.94
C SER A 26 18.26 7.73 -3.73
N GLU A 27 18.16 7.18 -2.51
CA GLU A 27 18.13 7.91 -1.24
C GLU A 27 17.00 8.96 -1.16
N ALA A 28 16.04 8.93 -2.08
CA ALA A 28 14.98 9.93 -2.22
C ALA A 28 13.84 9.68 -1.22
N LEU A 29 14.07 10.05 0.04
CA LEU A 29 13.07 9.97 1.12
C LEU A 29 11.80 10.75 0.73
N THR A 30 10.71 10.03 0.49
CA THR A 30 9.41 10.60 0.13
C THR A 30 8.32 9.89 0.90
N ALA A 31 7.38 10.67 1.43
CA ALA A 31 6.19 10.17 2.10
C ALA A 31 4.94 10.93 1.67
N ALA A 32 3.80 10.29 1.93
CA ALA A 32 2.46 10.80 1.76
C ALA A 32 1.69 10.63 3.07
N VAL A 33 0.76 11.54 3.33
CA VAL A 33 -0.23 11.43 4.38
C VAL A 33 -1.59 11.70 3.78
N LEU A 34 -2.51 10.74 3.95
CA LEU A 34 -3.92 10.93 3.63
C LEU A 34 -4.66 11.30 4.90
N LEU A 35 -5.41 12.40 4.89
CA LEU A 35 -6.34 12.74 5.97
C LEU A 35 -7.71 12.16 5.62
N LEU A 36 -8.34 11.47 6.57
CA LEU A 36 -9.72 10.98 6.46
C LEU A 36 -10.70 12.02 7.00
N ASP A 37 -11.97 11.91 6.63
CA ASP A 37 -13.05 12.81 7.05
C ASP A 37 -13.29 12.84 8.57
N ASP A 38 -12.97 11.75 9.27
CA ASP A 38 -13.04 11.65 10.74
C ASP A 38 -11.77 12.13 11.47
N GLY A 39 -10.79 12.65 10.74
CA GLY A 39 -9.55 13.18 11.29
C GLY A 39 -8.44 12.15 11.50
N ARG A 40 -8.71 10.85 11.35
CA ARG A 40 -7.63 9.84 11.28
C ARG A 40 -6.84 10.02 9.99
N TRP A 41 -5.63 9.45 9.94
CA TRP A 41 -4.77 9.59 8.78
C TRP A 41 -3.98 8.33 8.44
N ILE A 42 -3.55 8.21 7.19
CA ILE A 42 -2.85 7.04 6.65
C ILE A 42 -1.50 7.50 6.08
N PRO A 43 -0.37 6.95 6.54
CA PRO A 43 0.92 7.17 5.92
C PRO A 43 1.12 6.28 4.68
N GLY A 44 1.86 6.81 3.72
CA GLY A 44 2.55 6.00 2.71
C GLY A 44 3.97 6.50 2.53
N VAL A 45 4.85 5.61 2.09
CA VAL A 45 6.27 5.91 1.86
C VAL A 45 6.73 5.31 0.55
N ARG A 46 7.81 5.87 0.01
CA ARG A 46 8.45 5.30 -1.18
C ARG A 46 9.11 3.97 -0.81
N VAL A 47 8.85 2.95 -1.61
CA VAL A 47 9.45 1.61 -1.47
C VAL A 47 10.08 1.24 -2.80
N GLU A 48 11.40 1.30 -2.89
CA GLU A 48 12.16 0.98 -4.09
C GLU A 48 12.36 -0.53 -4.22
N SER A 49 12.56 -0.95 -5.45
CA SER A 49 13.01 -2.30 -5.79
C SER A 49 14.18 -2.18 -6.76
N ALA A 50 15.09 -3.15 -6.69
CA ALA A 50 16.19 -3.32 -7.62
C ALA A 50 15.70 -3.42 -9.08
N SER A 51 14.45 -3.87 -9.27
CA SER A 51 13.71 -3.67 -10.50
C SER A 51 12.99 -2.32 -10.45
N TYR A 52 13.67 -1.25 -10.88
CA TYR A 52 13.24 0.14 -10.71
C TYR A 52 11.76 0.43 -11.03
N SER A 53 11.22 -0.18 -12.09
CA SER A 53 9.82 -0.02 -12.52
C SER A 53 8.80 -0.58 -11.51
N LEU A 54 9.24 -1.34 -10.52
CA LEU A 54 8.40 -1.90 -9.45
C LEU A 54 8.35 -1.03 -8.19
N THR A 55 9.10 0.08 -8.17
CA THR A 55 9.07 1.05 -7.06
C THR A 55 7.62 1.46 -6.77
N ILE A 56 7.23 1.40 -5.50
CA ILE A 56 5.93 1.87 -5.03
C ILE A 56 6.08 3.34 -4.62
N PRO A 57 5.44 4.29 -5.33
CA PRO A 57 5.43 5.68 -4.91
C PRO A 57 4.67 5.87 -3.60
N ALA A 58 5.09 6.85 -2.78
CA ALA A 58 4.49 7.10 -1.47
C ALA A 58 2.98 7.34 -1.54
N LEU A 59 2.51 8.07 -2.57
CA LEU A 59 1.09 8.34 -2.78
C LEU A 59 0.29 7.06 -3.04
N LEU A 60 0.77 6.21 -3.95
CA LEU A 60 0.17 4.92 -4.26
C LEU A 60 0.15 4.01 -3.05
N ASN A 61 1.26 3.98 -2.29
CA ASN A 61 1.29 3.23 -1.05
C ASN A 61 0.19 3.67 -0.08
N ALA A 62 0.09 4.97 0.24
CA ALA A 62 -0.91 5.47 1.18
C ALA A 62 -2.35 5.22 0.69
N TYR A 63 -2.62 5.46 -0.59
CA TYR A 63 -3.96 5.32 -1.15
C TYR A 63 -4.41 3.86 -1.23
N THR A 64 -3.52 2.96 -1.65
CA THR A 64 -3.86 1.53 -1.70
C THR A 64 -4.01 0.92 -0.30
N THR A 65 -3.33 1.45 0.72
CA THR A 65 -3.64 1.14 2.13
C THR A 65 -5.06 1.56 2.49
N ALA A 66 -5.51 2.76 2.09
CA ALA A 66 -6.88 3.23 2.33
C ALA A 66 -7.93 2.31 1.68
N VAL A 67 -7.66 1.85 0.45
CA VAL A 67 -8.51 0.87 -0.25
C VAL A 67 -8.54 -0.46 0.49
N ALA A 68 -7.39 -1.03 0.87
CA ALA A 68 -7.31 -2.29 1.62
C ALA A 68 -7.98 -2.21 3.01
N ALA A 69 -7.95 -1.04 3.64
CA ALA A 69 -8.64 -0.77 4.91
C ALA A 69 -10.15 -0.51 4.74
N GLY A 70 -10.65 -0.36 3.50
CA GLY A 70 -12.06 -0.09 3.21
C GLY A 70 -12.52 1.32 3.55
N VAL A 71 -11.61 2.31 3.48
CA VAL A 71 -11.86 3.71 3.84
C VAL A 71 -11.43 4.71 2.76
N ALA A 72 -11.22 4.25 1.53
CA ALA A 72 -10.80 5.11 0.41
C ALA A 72 -11.81 6.23 0.10
N ASP A 73 -13.10 5.99 0.36
CA ASP A 73 -14.19 6.96 0.25
C ASP A 73 -14.21 8.02 1.36
N GLN A 74 -13.39 7.86 2.40
CA GLN A 74 -13.25 8.83 3.49
C GLN A 74 -12.07 9.79 3.27
N VAL A 75 -11.24 9.59 2.24
CA VAL A 75 -10.06 10.43 2.00
C VAL A 75 -10.50 11.87 1.70
N ALA A 76 -10.10 12.79 2.58
CA ALA A 76 -10.38 14.21 2.53
C ALA A 76 -9.25 15.00 1.88
N ALA A 77 -8.00 14.60 2.14
CA ALA A 77 -6.81 15.28 1.65
C ALA A 77 -5.67 14.30 1.34
N PHE A 78 -4.87 14.63 0.33
CA PHE A 78 -3.55 14.06 0.06
C PHE A 78 -2.51 15.13 0.36
N VAL A 79 -1.49 14.82 1.15
CA VAL A 79 -0.34 15.70 1.40
C VAL A 79 0.96 14.93 1.23
N LEU A 80 1.89 15.46 0.45
CA LEU A 80 3.20 14.86 0.24
C LEU A 80 4.29 15.62 1.02
N SER A 81 5.41 14.95 1.29
CA SER A 81 6.61 15.58 1.88
C SER A 81 7.37 16.48 0.89
N ARG A 82 6.87 16.61 -0.34
CA ARG A 82 7.44 17.38 -1.45
C ARG A 82 6.33 17.75 -2.45
N PRO A 83 6.56 18.71 -3.36
CA PRO A 83 5.58 19.05 -4.40
C PRO A 83 5.20 17.84 -5.26
N PHE A 84 3.93 17.72 -5.64
CA PHE A 84 3.43 16.68 -6.55
C PHE A 84 4.18 16.70 -7.88
N HIS A 85 4.53 15.52 -8.38
CA HIS A 85 4.86 15.38 -9.79
C HIS A 85 3.58 15.31 -10.64
N ARG A 86 3.71 15.56 -11.94
CA ARG A 86 2.55 15.63 -12.85
C ARG A 86 1.79 14.31 -12.87
N GLU A 87 2.50 13.19 -12.88
CA GLU A 87 1.93 11.85 -12.85
C GLU A 87 1.10 11.64 -11.58
N GLU A 88 1.54 12.07 -10.42
CA GLU A 88 0.81 11.93 -9.16
C GLU A 88 -0.43 12.82 -9.11
N ALA A 89 -0.33 14.04 -9.65
CA ALA A 89 -1.48 14.94 -9.78
C ALA A 89 -2.56 14.30 -10.66
N LEU A 90 -2.18 13.76 -11.83
CA LEU A 90 -3.10 13.04 -12.72
C LEU A 90 -3.72 11.82 -12.02
N TYR A 91 -2.94 11.08 -11.23
CA TYR A 91 -3.47 9.94 -10.49
C TYR A 91 -4.59 10.38 -9.53
N VAL A 92 -4.39 11.46 -8.77
CA VAL A 92 -5.39 11.98 -7.83
C VAL A 92 -6.61 12.58 -8.53
N GLU A 93 -6.41 13.27 -9.67
CA GLU A 93 -7.50 13.79 -10.51
C GLU A 93 -8.43 12.69 -11.03
N GLU A 94 -7.87 11.52 -11.38
CA GLU A 94 -8.57 10.39 -11.98
C GLU A 94 -9.25 9.45 -10.96
N LEU A 95 -9.06 9.68 -9.65
CA LEU A 95 -9.66 8.84 -8.61
C LEU A 95 -11.19 8.94 -8.59
N PRO A 96 -11.91 7.80 -8.54
CA PRO A 96 -13.37 7.79 -8.58
C PRO A 96 -14.04 8.38 -7.33
N GLN A 97 -13.33 8.48 -6.21
CA GLN A 97 -13.81 9.08 -4.95
C GLN A 97 -13.69 10.62 -4.93
N GLY A 98 -13.21 11.20 -6.04
CA GLY A 98 -13.12 12.64 -6.24
C GLY A 98 -14.48 13.31 -6.50
N PRO A 99 -14.48 14.57 -7.00
CA PRO A 99 -13.31 15.27 -7.52
C PRO A 99 -12.37 15.74 -6.41
N TYR A 100 -11.07 15.68 -6.67
CA TYR A 100 -10.02 16.31 -5.88
C TYR A 100 -9.48 17.54 -6.62
N GLN A 101 -9.02 18.55 -5.87
CA GLN A 101 -8.47 19.79 -6.40
C GLN A 101 -7.17 20.14 -5.69
N ALA A 102 -6.20 20.67 -6.43
CA ALA A 102 -4.96 21.18 -5.86
C ALA A 102 -5.25 22.36 -4.92
N ALA A 103 -4.81 22.24 -3.66
CA ALA A 103 -4.86 23.33 -2.68
C ALA A 103 -3.48 23.97 -2.47
N ALA A 104 -2.41 23.21 -2.70
CA ALA A 104 -1.03 23.65 -2.74
C ALA A 104 -0.24 22.78 -3.75
N ASP A 105 1.03 23.09 -3.97
CA ASP A 105 1.90 22.26 -4.81
C ASP A 105 2.14 20.85 -4.22
N ASP A 106 2.05 20.72 -2.89
CA ASP A 106 2.22 19.48 -2.14
C ASP A 106 0.90 18.90 -1.58
N ALA A 107 -0.26 19.48 -1.91
CA ALA A 107 -1.54 19.09 -1.30
C ALA A 107 -2.75 19.14 -2.25
N TRP A 108 -3.59 18.11 -2.17
CA TRP A 108 -4.85 17.97 -2.91
C TRP A 108 -6.01 17.67 -1.97
N LEU A 109 -7.15 18.35 -2.15
CA LEU A 109 -8.32 18.26 -1.28
C LEU A 109 -9.56 17.82 -2.05
N ARG A 110 -10.43 17.01 -1.44
CA ARG A 110 -11.71 16.61 -2.04
C ARG A 110 -12.63 17.82 -2.17
N GLY A 111 -13.50 17.86 -3.20
CA GLY A 111 -14.35 18.99 -3.60
C GLY A 111 -15.36 19.56 -2.58
N GLY A 112 -15.38 19.09 -1.32
CA GLY A 112 -16.07 19.72 -0.19
C GLY A 112 -15.14 20.46 0.79
N TRP A 113 -13.83 20.19 0.73
CA TRP A 113 -12.79 20.78 1.57
C TRP A 113 -11.94 21.81 0.84
N ALA A 114 -11.87 21.74 -0.51
CA ALA A 114 -11.13 22.70 -1.34
C ALA A 114 -11.71 24.14 -1.35
N GLY A 115 -12.81 24.40 -0.63
CA GLY A 115 -13.48 25.71 -0.51
C GLY A 115 -13.49 26.25 0.94
N ASP A 116 -14.63 26.74 1.43
CA ASP A 116 -14.79 27.32 2.80
C ASP A 116 -14.79 26.27 3.94
N GLY A 117 -14.65 24.98 3.61
CA GLY A 117 -14.70 23.88 4.57
C GLY A 117 -13.36 23.68 5.28
N ALA A 118 -13.30 23.97 6.57
CA ALA A 118 -12.11 23.69 7.38
C ALA A 118 -11.92 22.17 7.53
N LEU A 119 -10.84 21.63 6.97
CA LEU A 119 -10.44 20.21 7.11
C LEU A 119 -10.57 19.72 8.58
N PRO A 120 -10.88 18.42 8.78
CA PRO A 120 -11.04 17.88 10.12
C PRO A 120 -9.72 17.99 10.91
N ALA A 121 -9.84 18.09 12.24
CA ALA A 121 -8.68 18.14 13.11
C ALA A 121 -7.88 16.83 12.98
N VAL A 122 -6.56 16.96 12.81
CA VAL A 122 -5.68 15.80 12.60
C VAL A 122 -5.49 15.02 13.90
N GLY A 123 -6.06 13.82 13.95
CA GLY A 123 -5.97 12.89 15.08
C GLY A 123 -4.85 11.86 14.94
N ASP A 124 -5.18 10.63 15.33
CA ASP A 124 -4.29 9.46 15.35
C ASP A 124 -4.21 8.76 13.99
N PRO A 125 -3.10 8.05 13.70
CA PRO A 125 -3.03 7.23 12.51
C PRO A 125 -4.08 6.11 12.54
N LEU A 126 -4.70 5.84 11.40
CA LEU A 126 -5.56 4.67 11.23
C LEU A 126 -4.73 3.40 11.48
N SER A 127 -5.21 2.48 12.33
CA SER A 127 -4.57 1.15 12.44
C SER A 127 -4.76 0.39 11.13
N PRO A 128 -3.69 -0.13 10.50
CA PRO A 128 -3.78 -0.97 9.31
C PRO A 128 -4.07 -2.43 9.67
N VAL A 129 -4.13 -2.75 10.96
CA VAL A 129 -4.13 -4.13 11.48
C VAL A 129 -5.55 -4.64 11.63
N LEU A 130 -5.82 -5.83 11.08
CA LEU A 130 -7.05 -6.58 11.29
C LEU A 130 -7.19 -7.02 12.76
N LYS A 131 -8.41 -7.23 13.25
CA LYS A 131 -8.65 -7.57 14.67
C LYS A 131 -8.59 -9.07 14.94
N GLU A 132 -8.68 -9.84 13.87
CA GLU A 132 -8.69 -11.29 13.83
C GLU A 132 -7.29 -11.85 14.11
N SER A 133 -7.22 -13.14 14.44
CA SER A 133 -5.99 -13.91 14.60
C SER A 133 -6.00 -15.11 13.65
N ILE A 134 -4.82 -15.66 13.38
CA ILE A 134 -4.66 -16.85 12.53
C ILE A 134 -4.10 -17.96 13.42
N ASP A 135 -4.85 -19.04 13.58
CA ASP A 135 -4.40 -20.23 14.30
C ASP A 135 -3.91 -21.29 13.31
N GLU A 136 -4.53 -21.37 12.13
CA GLU A 136 -4.13 -22.25 11.03
C GLU A 136 -4.21 -21.57 9.66
N ALA A 137 -3.58 -22.17 8.66
CA ALA A 137 -3.50 -21.56 7.33
C ALA A 137 -4.87 -21.33 6.67
N ALA A 138 -5.89 -22.12 7.03
CA ALA A 138 -7.24 -21.94 6.55
C ALA A 138 -7.85 -20.60 7.01
N ASP A 139 -7.63 -20.20 8.27
CA ASP A 139 -8.11 -18.91 8.81
C ASP A 139 -7.54 -17.75 8.00
N GLY A 140 -6.24 -17.80 7.69
CA GLY A 140 -5.58 -16.78 6.89
C GLY A 140 -6.13 -16.69 5.46
N ILE A 141 -6.47 -17.83 4.84
CA ILE A 141 -7.12 -17.85 3.52
C ILE A 141 -8.55 -17.33 3.59
N GLU A 142 -9.32 -17.63 4.62
CA GLU A 142 -10.66 -17.09 4.82
C GLU A 142 -10.62 -15.56 4.97
N LEU A 143 -9.69 -15.03 5.77
CA LEU A 143 -9.46 -13.59 5.88
C LEU A 143 -9.03 -12.98 4.53
N ALA A 144 -8.15 -13.65 3.78
CA ALA A 144 -7.72 -13.21 2.45
C ALA A 144 -8.91 -13.12 1.49
N ARG A 145 -9.82 -14.10 1.49
CA ARG A 145 -11.07 -14.08 0.71
C ARG A 145 -11.97 -12.93 1.15
N ASP A 146 -12.06 -12.68 2.45
CA ASP A 146 -12.91 -11.61 2.97
C ASP A 146 -12.46 -10.22 2.54
N VAL A 147 -11.15 -9.97 2.48
CA VAL A 147 -10.62 -8.67 2.07
C VAL A 147 -10.75 -8.42 0.57
N THR A 148 -10.88 -9.45 -0.28
CA THR A 148 -11.08 -9.29 -1.75
C THR A 148 -12.22 -8.36 -2.11
N ARG A 149 -13.26 -8.28 -1.27
CA ARG A 149 -14.41 -7.38 -1.43
C ARG A 149 -14.04 -5.89 -1.45
N ARG A 150 -12.83 -5.55 -1.00
CA ARG A 150 -12.30 -4.19 -0.98
C ARG A 150 -11.44 -3.88 -2.21
N ALA A 151 -11.16 -4.87 -3.08
CA ALA A 151 -10.37 -4.68 -4.29
C ALA A 151 -11.07 -3.67 -5.23
N TYR A 152 -10.26 -2.87 -5.93
CA TYR A 152 -10.74 -1.94 -6.95
C TYR A 152 -10.26 -2.44 -8.31
N VAL A 153 -11.14 -3.14 -9.04
CA VAL A 153 -10.77 -3.90 -10.25
C VAL A 153 -11.71 -3.66 -11.45
N PRO A 154 -12.01 -2.39 -11.81
CA PRO A 154 -12.97 -2.10 -12.88
C PRO A 154 -12.53 -2.52 -14.29
N ALA A 155 -11.26 -2.88 -14.51
CA ALA A 155 -10.75 -3.25 -15.83
C ALA A 155 -10.69 -4.78 -16.03
N SER A 156 -10.29 -5.53 -15.01
CA SER A 156 -10.14 -7.00 -15.14
C SER A 156 -11.27 -7.82 -14.55
N ASP A 157 -12.07 -7.25 -13.62
CA ASP A 157 -12.99 -8.01 -12.77
C ASP A 157 -12.29 -9.18 -12.03
N TYR A 158 -11.00 -9.05 -11.71
CA TYR A 158 -10.17 -10.08 -11.07
C TYR A 158 -9.73 -9.65 -9.65
N PRO A 159 -10.56 -9.84 -8.62
CA PRO A 159 -10.26 -9.44 -7.25
C PRO A 159 -9.23 -10.39 -6.60
N VAL A 160 -8.16 -9.80 -6.09
CA VAL A 160 -7.07 -10.48 -5.38
C VAL A 160 -7.01 -9.94 -3.96
N GLY A 161 -6.93 -10.84 -2.99
CA GLY A 161 -6.86 -10.53 -1.57
C GLY A 161 -5.62 -11.15 -0.95
N ALA A 162 -4.94 -10.37 -0.11
CA ALA A 162 -3.79 -10.82 0.65
C ALA A 162 -3.93 -10.43 2.12
N VAL A 163 -3.48 -11.30 3.02
CA VAL A 163 -3.28 -10.98 4.43
C VAL A 163 -1.84 -11.31 4.80
N LEU A 164 -1.10 -10.31 5.23
CA LEU A 164 0.29 -10.43 5.65
C LEU A 164 0.34 -10.44 7.17
N GLU A 165 0.89 -11.51 7.74
CA GLU A 165 1.14 -11.64 9.17
C GLU A 165 2.57 -11.25 9.49
N CYS A 166 2.74 -10.22 10.33
CA CYS A 166 4.01 -9.82 10.91
C CYS A 166 4.46 -10.80 12.00
N SER A 167 5.75 -10.78 12.35
CA SER A 167 6.34 -11.68 13.34
C SER A 167 5.81 -11.56 14.78
N ASP A 168 5.00 -10.53 15.06
CA ASP A 168 4.29 -10.36 16.33
C ASP A 168 2.79 -10.68 16.23
N GLY A 169 2.35 -11.30 15.15
CA GLY A 169 0.96 -11.72 14.91
C GLY A 169 0.05 -10.61 14.36
N ARG A 170 0.55 -9.40 14.12
CA ARG A 170 -0.26 -8.34 13.49
C ARG A 170 -0.57 -8.71 12.03
N LEU A 171 -1.84 -8.63 11.67
CA LEU A 171 -2.33 -8.96 10.33
C LEU A 171 -2.63 -7.70 9.51
N VAL A 172 -2.02 -7.58 8.33
CA VAL A 172 -2.15 -6.44 7.43
C VAL A 172 -2.87 -6.87 6.15
N PRO A 173 -4.02 -6.28 5.81
CA PRO A 173 -4.73 -6.61 4.59
C PRO A 173 -4.07 -5.94 3.38
N GLY A 174 -4.16 -6.59 2.23
CA GLY A 174 -3.81 -6.03 0.93
C GLY A 174 -4.83 -6.47 -0.12
N VAL A 175 -5.10 -5.59 -1.07
CA VAL A 175 -5.94 -5.87 -2.23
C VAL A 175 -5.33 -5.26 -3.49
N ASN A 176 -5.67 -5.80 -4.65
CA ASN A 176 -5.31 -5.14 -5.90
C ASN A 176 -6.15 -3.88 -6.15
N VAL A 177 -5.48 -2.85 -6.63
CA VAL A 177 -6.06 -1.55 -6.96
C VAL A 177 -5.61 -1.18 -8.36
N GLU A 178 -6.56 -1.24 -9.29
CA GLU A 178 -6.34 -0.96 -10.71
C GLU A 178 -6.41 0.53 -11.02
N HIS A 179 -5.74 0.88 -12.10
CA HIS A 179 -5.74 2.21 -12.66
C HIS A 179 -5.70 2.09 -14.20
N PRO A 180 -6.35 2.99 -14.97
CA PRO A 180 -6.32 2.94 -16.44
C PRO A 180 -4.89 2.91 -17.01
N ASP A 181 -3.98 3.66 -16.38
CA ASP A 181 -2.54 3.45 -16.53
C ASP A 181 -2.10 2.23 -15.70
N TRP A 182 -1.95 1.09 -16.39
CA TRP A 182 -1.56 -0.19 -15.79
C TRP A 182 -0.22 -0.15 -15.04
N ALA A 183 0.68 0.79 -15.39
CA ALA A 183 1.94 0.98 -14.65
C ALA A 183 1.70 1.44 -13.19
N ARG A 184 0.50 1.94 -12.89
CA ARG A 184 0.08 2.42 -11.57
C ARG A 184 -0.88 1.45 -10.86
N THR A 185 -1.07 0.26 -11.40
CA THR A 185 -1.79 -0.81 -10.72
C THR A 185 -0.90 -1.44 -9.65
N LEU A 186 -1.42 -1.57 -8.43
CA LEU A 186 -0.73 -2.24 -7.34
C LEU A 186 -1.44 -3.55 -7.00
N CYS A 187 -0.66 -4.62 -6.87
CA CYS A 187 -1.16 -5.95 -6.49
C CYS A 187 -1.36 -6.04 -4.96
N ALA A 188 -2.16 -7.01 -4.51
CA ALA A 188 -2.49 -7.20 -3.10
C ALA A 188 -1.26 -7.37 -2.20
N GLU A 189 -0.28 -8.14 -2.65
CA GLU A 189 0.94 -8.44 -1.90
C GLU A 189 1.84 -7.21 -1.75
N ARG A 190 2.00 -6.43 -2.83
CA ARG A 190 2.77 -5.18 -2.81
C ARG A 190 2.08 -4.10 -1.97
N ASN A 191 0.74 -4.07 -1.98
CA ASN A 191 -0.06 -3.23 -1.09
C ASN A 191 0.20 -3.56 0.39
N ALA A 192 0.08 -4.83 0.78
CA ALA A 192 0.34 -5.27 2.15
C ALA A 192 1.78 -5.00 2.60
N LEU A 193 2.78 -5.31 1.77
CA LEU A 193 4.20 -5.01 2.05
C LEU A 193 4.46 -3.51 2.20
N GLY A 194 3.91 -2.69 1.30
CA GLY A 194 4.03 -1.23 1.40
C GLY A 194 3.42 -0.71 2.70
N THR A 195 2.30 -1.27 3.14
CA THR A 195 1.66 -0.90 4.41
C THR A 195 2.51 -1.30 5.61
N VAL A 196 3.12 -2.50 5.61
CA VAL A 196 4.11 -2.89 6.64
C VAL A 196 5.25 -1.89 6.72
N GLN A 197 5.79 -1.47 5.57
CA GLN A 197 6.87 -0.48 5.50
C GLN A 197 6.45 0.89 6.04
N SER A 198 5.33 1.46 5.57
CA SER A 198 4.90 2.82 5.97
C SER A 198 4.51 2.91 7.44
N TYR A 199 4.01 1.83 8.02
CA TYR A 199 3.69 1.75 9.44
C TYR A 199 4.85 1.31 10.33
N ALA A 200 6.00 0.96 9.74
CA ALA A 200 7.16 0.39 10.45
C ALA A 200 6.75 -0.81 11.33
N LEU A 201 5.95 -1.71 10.75
CA LEU A 201 5.53 -2.94 11.42
C LEU A 201 6.68 -3.97 11.42
N PRO A 202 6.63 -4.99 12.30
CA PRO A 202 7.66 -6.03 12.37
C PRO A 202 7.75 -6.83 11.08
N ALA A 203 8.85 -7.57 10.97
CA ALA A 203 9.17 -8.35 9.79
C ALA A 203 7.99 -9.24 9.35
N PRO A 204 7.65 -9.27 8.05
CA PRO A 204 6.67 -10.21 7.50
C PRO A 204 7.09 -11.66 7.76
N GLN A 205 6.14 -12.50 8.19
CA GLN A 205 6.38 -13.91 8.50
C GLN A 205 5.56 -14.84 7.60
N HIS A 206 4.27 -14.53 7.42
CA HIS A 206 3.37 -15.28 6.55
C HIS A 206 2.60 -14.35 5.61
N LEU A 207 2.29 -14.84 4.41
CA LEU A 207 1.34 -14.20 3.50
C LEU A 207 0.30 -15.23 3.06
N PHE A 208 -0.97 -14.89 3.23
CA PHE A 208 -2.11 -15.65 2.76
C PHE A 208 -2.68 -14.95 1.53
N LEU A 209 -2.70 -15.61 0.39
CA LEU A 209 -3.11 -15.03 -0.89
C LEU A 209 -4.29 -15.80 -1.46
N THR A 210 -5.29 -15.08 -1.97
CA THR A 210 -6.34 -15.64 -2.81
C THR A 210 -6.55 -14.81 -4.07
N CYS A 211 -6.76 -15.50 -5.18
CA CYS A 211 -7.41 -14.96 -6.36
C CYS A 211 -8.82 -15.53 -6.37
N ASN A 212 -9.83 -14.70 -6.07
CA ASN A 212 -11.16 -15.21 -5.73
C ASN A 212 -11.80 -16.02 -6.87
N ASP A 213 -11.48 -15.66 -8.11
CA ASP A 213 -12.04 -16.27 -9.32
C ASP A 213 -11.08 -17.23 -10.02
N ASP A 214 -9.94 -17.56 -9.39
CA ASP A 214 -8.89 -18.41 -9.97
C ASP A 214 -8.21 -19.29 -8.91
N PRO A 215 -8.56 -20.58 -8.84
CA PRO A 215 -7.96 -21.52 -7.88
C PRO A 215 -6.48 -21.81 -8.17
N GLU A 216 -5.96 -21.47 -9.35
CA GLU A 216 -4.55 -21.64 -9.71
C GLU A 216 -3.76 -20.32 -9.57
N GLY A 217 -4.39 -19.28 -9.03
CA GLY A 217 -3.79 -17.98 -8.82
C GLY A 217 -2.48 -18.06 -8.03
N THR A 218 -1.48 -17.29 -8.49
CA THR A 218 -0.17 -17.16 -7.83
C THR A 218 0.31 -15.70 -7.89
N PRO A 219 1.28 -15.29 -7.04
CA PRO A 219 1.84 -13.95 -7.13
C PRO A 219 2.38 -13.64 -8.53
N CYS A 220 2.13 -12.43 -9.03
CA CYS A 220 2.68 -11.99 -10.31
C CYS A 220 4.21 -11.76 -10.22
N GLY A 221 4.90 -11.68 -11.35
CA GLY A 221 6.37 -11.52 -11.37
C GLY A 221 6.87 -10.31 -10.57
N ALA A 222 6.14 -9.20 -10.59
CA ALA A 222 6.46 -8.01 -9.81
C ALA A 222 6.35 -8.26 -8.30
N CYS A 223 5.31 -8.95 -7.84
CA CYS A 223 5.16 -9.32 -6.44
C CYS A 223 6.29 -10.24 -6.00
N ARG A 224 6.59 -11.26 -6.81
CA ARG A 224 7.66 -12.22 -6.49
C ARG A 224 9.02 -11.53 -6.32
N GLN A 225 9.33 -10.56 -7.18
CA GLN A 225 10.56 -9.78 -7.09
C GLN A 225 10.59 -8.93 -5.81
N LEU A 226 9.53 -8.18 -5.51
CA LEU A 226 9.49 -7.34 -4.30
C LEU A 226 9.53 -8.18 -3.01
N LEU A 227 8.84 -9.33 -2.99
CA LEU A 227 8.88 -10.30 -1.90
C LEU A 227 10.31 -10.82 -1.69
N ALA A 228 11.03 -11.14 -2.77
CA ALA A 228 12.40 -11.62 -2.72
C ALA A 228 13.39 -10.61 -2.16
N GLU A 229 13.11 -9.31 -2.30
CA GLU A 229 13.95 -8.23 -1.77
C GLU A 229 13.59 -7.85 -0.34
N LEU A 230 12.29 -7.75 -0.02
CA LEU A 230 11.82 -7.17 1.26
C LEU A 230 11.40 -8.21 2.30
N ALA A 231 11.11 -9.43 1.89
CA ALA A 231 10.62 -10.50 2.76
C ALA A 231 11.11 -11.90 2.33
N PRO A 232 12.42 -12.12 2.11
CA PRO A 232 12.95 -13.35 1.51
C PRO A 232 12.67 -14.63 2.33
N ASP A 233 12.49 -14.51 3.64
CA ASP A 233 12.23 -15.64 4.54
C ASP A 233 10.73 -15.91 4.76
N MET A 234 9.84 -15.13 4.14
CA MET A 234 8.40 -15.26 4.32
C MET A 234 7.87 -16.56 3.72
N THR A 235 6.96 -17.22 4.45
CA THR A 235 6.20 -18.37 3.93
C THR A 235 4.90 -17.88 3.31
N LEU A 236 4.54 -18.42 2.14
CA LEU A 236 3.30 -18.08 1.46
C LEU A 236 2.33 -19.26 1.49
N TRP A 237 1.06 -18.95 1.71
CA TRP A 237 -0.07 -19.85 1.59
C TRP A 237 -1.00 -19.33 0.50
N MET A 238 -1.18 -20.12 -0.55
CA MET A 238 -2.01 -19.76 -1.70
C MET A 238 -3.31 -20.54 -1.65
N ASP A 239 -4.40 -19.83 -1.86
CA ASP A 239 -5.73 -20.39 -1.92
C ASP A 239 -5.86 -21.39 -3.08
N ARG A 240 -6.43 -22.57 -2.79
CA ARG A 240 -6.81 -23.61 -3.77
C ARG A 240 -8.33 -23.91 -3.69
N HIS A 241 -9.09 -22.91 -3.25
CA HIS A 241 -10.54 -22.89 -3.11
C HIS A 241 -11.08 -24.01 -2.22
N ARG A 242 -11.47 -25.14 -2.82
CA ARG A 242 -12.01 -26.29 -2.09
C ARG A 242 -10.92 -27.22 -1.56
N ASP A 243 -9.71 -27.08 -2.08
CA ASP A 243 -8.56 -27.89 -1.68
C ASP A 243 -7.76 -27.20 -0.56
N THR A 244 -6.90 -27.97 0.09
CA THR A 244 -5.98 -27.44 1.11
C THR A 244 -5.10 -26.32 0.53
N PRO A 245 -4.89 -25.21 1.25
CA PRO A 245 -4.01 -24.14 0.80
C PRO A 245 -2.61 -24.67 0.45
N GLU A 246 -2.08 -24.21 -0.68
CA GLU A 246 -0.74 -24.59 -1.11
C GLU A 246 0.31 -23.75 -0.37
N ARG A 247 1.23 -24.42 0.31
CA ARG A 247 2.36 -23.78 0.98
C ARG A 247 3.57 -23.67 0.05
N THR A 248 4.18 -22.50 0.01
CA THR A 248 5.46 -22.27 -0.69
C THR A 248 6.35 -21.27 0.05
N THR A 249 7.53 -21.00 -0.49
CA THR A 249 8.49 -20.01 0.03
C THR A 249 8.84 -19.00 -1.06
N VAL A 250 9.28 -17.81 -0.65
CA VAL A 250 9.70 -16.77 -1.61
C VAL A 250 10.80 -17.26 -2.57
N PRO A 251 11.86 -17.96 -2.14
CA PRO A 251 12.88 -18.49 -3.06
C PRO A 251 12.34 -19.52 -4.07
N ALA A 252 11.30 -20.27 -3.71
CA ALA A 252 10.67 -21.22 -4.62
C ALA A 252 9.82 -20.52 -5.71
N LEU A 253 9.25 -19.35 -5.39
CA LEU A 253 8.46 -18.56 -6.32
C LEU A 253 9.31 -17.84 -7.37
N LEU A 254 10.53 -17.43 -7.02
CA LEU A 254 11.48 -16.77 -7.92
C LEU A 254 12.91 -17.29 -7.74
N PRO A 255 13.21 -18.48 -8.28
CA PRO A 255 14.56 -19.05 -8.19
C PRO A 255 15.61 -18.17 -8.87
N GLY A 256 16.74 -17.93 -8.18
CA GLY A 256 17.82 -17.10 -8.71
C GLY A 256 17.45 -15.61 -8.81
N SER A 257 16.54 -15.14 -7.95
CA SER A 257 16.10 -13.74 -7.91
C SER A 257 17.28 -12.77 -7.83
N PHE A 258 17.15 -11.66 -8.55
CA PHE A 258 18.12 -10.56 -8.48
C PHE A 258 17.91 -9.78 -7.18
N GLN A 259 18.98 -9.53 -6.43
CA GLN A 259 18.91 -8.95 -5.07
C GLN A 259 19.39 -7.49 -5.00
N GLY A 260 19.72 -6.87 -6.14
CA GLY A 260 20.13 -5.46 -6.20
C GLY A 260 21.46 -5.12 -5.52
N HIS A 261 22.11 -6.02 -4.80
CA HIS A 261 23.35 -5.74 -4.05
C HIS A 261 24.46 -5.15 -4.92
N ALA A 262 24.55 -5.54 -6.20
CA ALA A 262 25.55 -5.03 -7.14
C ALA A 262 25.26 -3.60 -7.63
N LEU A 263 24.07 -3.06 -7.32
CA LEU A 263 23.69 -1.69 -7.61
C LEU A 263 24.00 -0.73 -6.44
N LEU A 264 24.33 -1.29 -5.27
CA LEU A 264 24.73 -0.53 -4.10
C LEU A 264 26.25 -0.35 -4.17
N GLU A 265 26.73 0.90 -4.02
CA GLU A 265 28.18 1.12 -3.94
C GLU A 265 28.73 0.38 -2.70
N GLU A 266 29.79 -0.42 -2.90
CA GLU A 266 30.52 -1.02 -1.78
C GLU A 266 31.17 0.10 -0.95
N THR A 267 30.57 0.46 0.19
CA THR A 267 31.27 1.24 1.23
C THR A 267 32.24 0.38 2.01
#